data_AF-A0A950WY04-F1
#
_entry.id   AF-A0A950WY04-F1
#
_cell.length_a   1.000
_cell.length_b   1.000
_cell.length_c   1.000
_cell.angle_alpha   90.00
_cell.angle_beta   90.00
_cell.angle_gamma   90.00
#
_symmetry.space_group_name_H-M   'P 1'
#
loop_
_entity.id
_entity.type
_entity.pdbx_description
1 polymer ?
#
loop_
_entity_poly.entity_id
_entity_poly.type
_entity_poly.pdbx_seq_one_letter_code
_entity_poly.pdbx_strand_id
1 'polypeptide(L)'
;MDNATVGLESAAWAAAEGVATKQQIALLEADPRAWRATLERLLDETEDQLDAAKRLGGPERDQAVADIESELDRLESALDLLTGAPDPIKAVAGADPAGEIRLQASWSGGQVVVWASGPEAQPDDIDALADRLEAIGGPPLGWSQHRSVPLPTGHQAAALSIPVADGLGWLVAVGGGLGREGVGASVVWLGRVALAAVRRVAEGGVVPTLHAGRRSDGRALDLSVRWLPALVDDAVVQRLATAMPGPITAFGNADPIAVTREILGSVVHAIATQAASRLEMPAPP
;
A
#
# COMPACT_ATOMS: atom_id res chain seq x y z
N MET A 1 -0.19 38.20 -4.88
CA MET A 1 -1.18 37.11 -4.75
C MET A 1 -2.54 37.67 -5.13
N ASP A 2 -3.22 37.05 -6.08
CA ASP A 2 -4.57 37.45 -6.48
C ASP A 2 -5.58 37.06 -5.39
N ASN A 3 -6.66 37.84 -5.28
CA ASN A 3 -7.71 37.67 -4.27
C ASN A 3 -8.39 36.28 -4.34
N ALA A 4 -8.36 35.66 -5.53
CA ALA A 4 -8.85 34.30 -5.77
C ALA A 4 -7.96 33.22 -5.12
N THR A 5 -6.63 33.41 -5.13
CA THR A 5 -5.67 32.48 -4.51
C THR A 5 -5.81 32.48 -2.99
N VAL A 6 -6.00 33.66 -2.39
CA VAL A 6 -6.20 33.81 -0.94
C VAL A 6 -7.51 33.14 -0.48
N GLY A 7 -8.57 33.26 -1.29
CA GLY A 7 -9.85 32.62 -1.00
C GLY A 7 -9.78 31.09 -1.05
N LEU A 8 -9.04 30.53 -2.00
CA LEU A 8 -8.87 29.09 -2.14
C LEU A 8 -8.02 28.50 -1.01
N GLU A 9 -6.94 29.17 -0.63
CA GLU A 9 -6.08 28.79 0.50
C GLU A 9 -6.84 28.79 1.83
N SER A 10 -7.60 29.86 2.11
CA SER A 10 -8.43 29.94 3.31
C SER A 10 -9.49 28.84 3.36
N ALA A 11 -10.08 28.49 2.22
CA ALA A 11 -11.00 27.38 2.13
C ALA A 11 -10.31 26.03 2.39
N ALA A 12 -9.10 25.82 1.85
CA ALA A 12 -8.33 24.60 2.02
C ALA A 12 -7.93 24.36 3.49
N TRP A 13 -7.47 25.40 4.20
CA TRP A 13 -7.22 25.34 5.65
C TRP A 13 -8.48 25.01 6.45
N ALA A 14 -9.57 25.72 6.18
CA ALA A 14 -10.84 25.45 6.86
C ALA A 14 -11.32 24.01 6.62
N ALA A 15 -11.04 23.43 5.45
CA ALA A 15 -11.37 22.05 5.13
C ALA A 15 -10.47 21.07 5.90
N ALA A 16 -9.16 21.32 6.00
CA ALA A 16 -8.22 20.51 6.77
C ALA A 16 -8.52 20.51 8.28
N GLU A 17 -9.02 21.62 8.80
CA GLU A 17 -9.46 21.76 10.20
C GLU A 17 -10.87 21.21 10.47
N GLY A 18 -11.61 20.84 9.41
CA GLY A 18 -12.99 20.34 9.54
C GLY A 18 -14.03 21.42 9.87
N VAL A 19 -13.70 22.69 9.66
CA VAL A 19 -14.58 23.85 9.94
C VAL A 19 -15.07 24.58 8.68
N ALA A 20 -14.75 24.05 7.50
CA ALA A 20 -15.15 24.63 6.22
C ALA A 20 -16.68 24.75 6.09
N THR A 21 -17.11 25.95 5.68
CA THR A 21 -18.50 26.21 5.34
C THR A 21 -18.89 25.52 4.03
N LYS A 22 -20.20 25.32 3.81
CA LYS A 22 -20.70 24.76 2.54
C LYS A 22 -20.26 25.55 1.30
N GLN A 23 -20.09 26.86 1.44
CA GLN A 23 -19.63 27.73 0.36
C GLN A 23 -18.14 27.51 0.06
N GLN A 24 -17.31 27.33 1.08
CA GLN A 24 -15.89 27.00 0.92
C GLN A 24 -15.71 25.60 0.33
N ILE A 25 -16.48 24.61 0.78
CA ILE A 25 -16.47 23.27 0.17
C ILE A 25 -16.87 23.34 -1.31
N ALA A 26 -17.95 24.05 -1.65
CA ALA A 26 -18.37 24.21 -3.05
C ALA A 26 -17.32 24.93 -3.92
N LEU A 27 -16.57 25.89 -3.36
CA LEU A 27 -15.45 26.54 -4.04
C LEU A 27 -14.31 25.55 -4.34
N LEU A 28 -13.98 24.69 -3.39
CA LEU A 28 -12.93 23.68 -3.51
C LEU A 28 -13.33 22.56 -4.49
N GLU A 29 -14.58 22.08 -4.43
CA GLU A 29 -15.12 21.05 -5.32
C GLU A 29 -15.24 21.52 -6.78
N ALA A 30 -15.37 22.84 -7.02
CA ALA A 30 -15.45 23.40 -8.36
C ALA A 30 -14.15 23.26 -9.16
N ASP A 31 -12.99 23.18 -8.48
CA ASP A 31 -11.68 22.94 -9.10
C ASP A 31 -10.79 22.03 -8.22
N PRO A 32 -10.98 20.70 -8.30
CA PRO A 32 -10.20 19.75 -7.50
C PRO A 32 -8.70 19.77 -7.79
N ARG A 33 -8.28 20.21 -8.99
CA ARG A 33 -6.85 20.31 -9.35
C ARG A 33 -6.22 21.49 -8.63
N ALA A 34 -6.89 22.64 -8.63
CA ALA A 34 -6.43 23.82 -7.91
C ALA A 34 -6.46 23.59 -6.39
N TRP A 35 -7.47 22.88 -5.87
CA TRP A 35 -7.51 22.48 -4.46
C TRP A 35 -6.29 21.61 -4.09
N ARG A 36 -6.00 20.57 -4.89
CA ARG A 36 -4.84 19.70 -4.65
C ARG A 36 -3.53 20.47 -4.67
N ALA A 37 -3.28 21.27 -5.71
CA ALA A 37 -2.06 22.07 -5.82
C ALA A 37 -1.90 23.06 -4.66
N THR A 38 -3.03 23.55 -4.10
CA THR A 38 -3.02 24.42 -2.93
C THR A 38 -2.61 23.65 -1.67
N LEU A 39 -3.13 22.44 -1.45
CA LEU A 39 -2.74 21.60 -0.32
C LEU A 39 -1.26 21.18 -0.41
N GLU A 40 -0.78 20.79 -1.59
CA GLU A 40 0.63 20.42 -1.80
C GLU A 40 1.57 21.60 -1.47
N ARG A 41 1.25 22.81 -1.95
CA ARG A 41 2.02 24.01 -1.59
C ARG A 41 1.97 24.32 -0.10
N LEU A 42 0.81 24.18 0.55
CA LEU A 42 0.68 24.43 1.99
C LEU A 42 1.50 23.44 2.82
N LEU A 43 1.57 22.17 2.38
CA LEU A 43 2.46 21.18 2.98
C LEU A 43 3.92 21.61 2.88
N ASP A 44 4.40 21.93 1.66
CA ASP A 44 5.78 22.40 1.45
C ASP A 44 6.12 23.61 2.34
N GLU A 45 5.21 24.60 2.41
CA GLU A 45 5.39 25.79 3.24
C GLU A 45 5.40 25.48 4.74
N THR A 46 4.63 24.50 5.19
CA THR A 46 4.57 24.09 6.59
C THR A 46 5.78 23.23 6.98
N GLU A 47 6.30 22.41 6.05
CA GLU A 47 7.57 21.69 6.22
C GLU A 47 8.76 22.65 6.35
N ASP A 48 8.81 23.70 5.53
CA ASP A 48 9.81 24.77 5.65
C ASP A 48 9.73 25.47 7.03
N GLN A 49 8.52 25.68 7.55
CA GLN A 49 8.30 26.23 8.88
C GLN A 49 8.75 25.28 9.98
N LEU A 50 8.50 23.97 9.84
CA LEU A 50 8.96 22.96 10.78
C LEU A 50 10.49 22.95 10.86
N ASP A 51 11.15 23.01 9.70
CA ASP A 51 12.60 23.08 9.60
C ASP A 51 13.16 24.36 10.24
N ALA A 52 12.48 25.50 10.07
CA ALA A 52 12.83 26.74 10.75
C ALA A 52 12.63 26.63 12.27
N ALA A 53 11.53 26.04 12.72
CA ALA A 53 11.20 25.85 14.14
C ALA A 53 12.23 24.95 14.84
N LYS A 54 12.67 23.87 14.18
CA LYS A 54 13.73 22.97 14.68
C LYS A 54 15.07 23.68 14.91
N ARG A 55 15.32 24.81 14.23
CA ARG A 55 16.54 25.63 14.37
C ARG A 55 16.43 26.70 15.47
N LEU A 56 15.25 26.89 16.06
CA LEU A 56 15.08 27.82 17.18
C LEU A 56 15.83 27.30 18.41
N GLY A 57 16.45 28.23 19.14
CA GLY A 57 16.98 27.98 20.47
C GLY A 57 16.00 28.47 21.52
N GLY A 58 15.85 27.72 22.61
CA GLY A 58 14.99 28.11 23.74
C GLY A 58 13.93 27.07 24.09
N PRO A 59 13.26 27.24 25.24
CA PRO A 59 12.26 26.29 25.74
C PRO A 59 10.99 26.23 24.88
N GLU A 60 10.69 27.25 24.08
CA GLU A 60 9.52 27.30 23.20
C GLU A 60 9.66 26.43 21.93
N ARG A 61 10.88 25.97 21.62
CA ARG A 61 11.16 25.17 20.41
C ARG A 61 10.29 23.93 20.32
N ASP A 62 10.21 23.17 21.41
CA ASP A 62 9.51 21.88 21.41
C ASP A 62 8.00 22.06 21.24
N GLN A 63 7.44 23.15 21.79
CA GLN A 63 6.05 23.51 21.59
C GLN A 63 5.78 23.92 20.14
N ALA A 64 6.63 24.79 19.57
CA ALA A 64 6.48 25.23 18.19
C ALA A 64 6.59 24.06 17.19
N VAL A 65 7.52 23.12 17.43
CA VAL A 65 7.66 21.89 16.63
C VAL A 65 6.39 21.04 16.72
N ALA A 66 5.87 20.78 17.92
CA ALA A 66 4.69 19.96 18.10
C ALA A 66 3.43 20.58 17.45
N ASP A 67 3.28 21.90 17.53
CA ASP A 67 2.14 22.60 16.92
C ASP A 67 2.20 22.51 15.39
N ILE A 68 3.38 22.72 14.79
CA ILE A 68 3.57 22.64 13.33
C ILE A 68 3.43 21.20 12.84
N GLU A 69 3.93 20.20 13.58
CA GLU A 69 3.71 18.77 13.27
C GLU A 69 2.21 18.44 13.25
N SER A 70 1.43 18.98 14.20
CA SER A 70 -0.02 18.81 14.21
C SER A 70 -0.72 19.49 13.02
N GLU A 71 -0.17 20.57 12.49
CA GLU A 71 -0.68 21.23 11.28
C GLU A 71 -0.37 20.42 10.02
N LEU A 72 0.85 19.87 9.91
CA LEU A 72 1.22 18.95 8.83
C LEU A 72 0.28 17.73 8.79
N ASP A 73 0.06 17.07 9.93
CA ASP A 73 -0.83 15.91 10.03
C ASP A 73 -2.25 16.22 9.49
N ARG A 74 -2.75 17.44 9.75
CA ARG A 74 -4.08 17.89 9.28
C ARG A 74 -4.10 18.11 7.77
N LEU A 75 -3.07 18.76 7.23
CA LEU A 75 -2.94 19.02 5.79
C LEU A 75 -2.75 17.71 5.02
N GLU A 76 -1.93 16.79 5.52
CA GLU A 76 -1.73 15.45 4.94
C GLU A 76 -3.04 14.67 4.93
N SER A 77 -3.77 14.67 6.05
CA SER A 77 -5.08 14.02 6.13
C SER A 77 -6.08 14.62 5.12
N ALA A 78 -6.07 15.94 4.93
CA ALA A 78 -6.91 16.60 3.95
C ALA A 78 -6.53 16.25 2.50
N LEU A 79 -5.22 16.16 2.21
CA LEU A 79 -4.72 15.74 0.91
C LEU A 79 -5.03 14.26 0.65
N ASP A 80 -4.93 13.39 1.65
CA ASP A 80 -5.33 11.98 1.57
C ASP A 80 -6.83 11.83 1.26
N LEU A 81 -7.68 12.65 1.89
CA LEU A 81 -9.11 12.69 1.60
C LEU A 81 -9.41 13.17 0.18
N LEU A 82 -8.71 14.20 -0.29
CA LEU A 82 -8.89 14.80 -1.61
C LEU A 82 -8.35 13.91 -2.74
N THR A 83 -7.13 13.38 -2.56
CA THR A 83 -6.51 12.43 -3.49
C THR A 83 -7.19 11.09 -3.41
N GLY A 84 -7.97 10.84 -2.35
CA GLY A 84 -9.25 10.18 -2.43
C GLY A 84 -9.21 8.99 -3.35
N ALA A 85 -8.22 8.11 -3.16
CA ALA A 85 -8.46 6.73 -3.50
C ALA A 85 -9.82 6.42 -2.87
N PRO A 86 -10.82 5.97 -3.67
CA PRO A 86 -12.14 5.72 -3.13
C PRO A 86 -11.96 4.94 -1.84
N ASP A 87 -12.79 5.20 -0.81
CA ASP A 87 -12.81 4.45 0.47
C ASP A 87 -12.16 3.08 0.23
N PRO A 88 -11.03 2.75 0.86
CA PRO A 88 -10.09 1.74 0.35
C PRO A 88 -10.73 0.39 0.04
N ILE A 89 -11.92 0.14 0.60
CA ILE A 89 -12.84 -0.95 0.29
C ILE A 89 -13.72 -0.66 -0.94
N LYS A 90 -14.34 0.51 -1.08
CA LYS A 90 -15.08 0.95 -2.29
C LYS A 90 -14.24 0.97 -3.57
N ALA A 91 -12.95 1.29 -3.50
CA ALA A 91 -12.05 1.22 -4.68
C ALA A 91 -11.84 -0.23 -5.16
N VAL A 92 -11.86 -1.17 -4.22
CA VAL A 92 -11.73 -2.61 -4.46
C VAL A 92 -13.10 -3.27 -4.72
N ALA A 93 -14.19 -2.67 -4.21
CA ALA A 93 -15.57 -3.16 -4.37
C ALA A 93 -16.17 -2.84 -5.74
N GLY A 94 -15.49 -2.03 -6.56
CA GLY A 94 -15.79 -1.97 -7.98
C GLY A 94 -15.44 -3.32 -8.60
N ALA A 95 -16.45 -4.10 -8.97
CA ALA A 95 -16.22 -5.27 -9.82
C ALA A 95 -15.42 -4.83 -11.05
N ASP A 96 -14.42 -5.62 -11.42
CA ASP A 96 -13.72 -5.39 -12.69
C ASP A 96 -14.76 -5.40 -13.83
N PRO A 97 -14.69 -4.44 -14.77
CA PRO A 97 -15.68 -4.32 -15.82
C PRO A 97 -15.66 -5.56 -16.72
N ALA A 98 -16.85 -6.02 -17.11
CA ALA A 98 -16.98 -7.15 -18.02
C ALA A 98 -16.33 -6.84 -19.38
N GLY A 99 -15.66 -7.84 -19.94
CA GLY A 99 -14.97 -7.77 -21.23
C GLY A 99 -13.59 -7.10 -21.21
N GLU A 100 -13.13 -6.54 -20.07
CA GLU A 100 -11.81 -5.92 -19.96
C GLU A 100 -10.80 -6.88 -19.30
N ILE A 101 -9.69 -7.17 -19.97
CA ILE A 101 -8.59 -7.93 -19.36
C ILE A 101 -7.77 -6.99 -18.48
N ARG A 102 -7.63 -7.35 -17.21
CA ARG A 102 -6.82 -6.62 -16.22
C ARG A 102 -5.80 -7.52 -15.56
N LEU A 103 -4.71 -6.91 -15.10
CA LEU A 103 -3.71 -7.59 -14.29
C LEU A 103 -4.30 -7.89 -12.92
N GLN A 104 -4.42 -9.17 -12.60
CA GLN A 104 -4.85 -9.68 -11.31
C GLN A 104 -3.65 -10.23 -10.53
N ALA A 105 -3.81 -10.38 -9.23
CA ALA A 105 -2.85 -11.04 -8.38
C ALA A 105 -3.52 -11.99 -7.38
N SER A 106 -2.78 -13.05 -7.07
CA SER A 106 -3.10 -14.07 -6.09
C SER A 106 -1.95 -14.20 -5.11
N TRP A 107 -2.24 -14.72 -3.92
CA TRP A 107 -1.21 -14.97 -2.91
C TRP A 107 -0.85 -16.44 -2.84
N SER A 108 0.45 -16.75 -2.76
CA SER A 108 0.94 -18.11 -2.54
C SER A 108 2.23 -18.12 -1.71
N GLY A 109 2.12 -18.27 -0.39
CA GLY A 109 3.26 -18.60 0.48
C GLY A 109 4.44 -17.62 0.40
N GLY A 110 4.18 -16.32 0.49
CA GLY A 110 5.22 -15.28 0.38
C GLY A 110 5.46 -14.78 -1.05
N GLN A 111 4.78 -15.37 -2.04
CA GLN A 111 4.87 -14.97 -3.44
C GLN A 111 3.62 -14.21 -3.87
N VAL A 112 3.83 -13.13 -4.63
CA VAL A 112 2.80 -12.46 -5.39
C VAL A 112 2.72 -13.16 -6.74
N VAL A 113 1.57 -13.75 -7.05
CA VAL A 113 1.34 -14.46 -8.32
C VAL A 113 0.44 -13.62 -9.19
N VAL A 114 0.97 -13.06 -10.27
CA VAL A 114 0.22 -12.25 -11.23
C VAL A 114 -0.27 -13.08 -12.40
N TRP A 115 -1.43 -12.70 -12.92
CA TRP A 115 -2.09 -13.29 -14.08
C TRP A 115 -3.03 -12.25 -14.66
N ALA A 116 -3.53 -12.43 -15.89
CA ALA A 116 -4.39 -11.43 -16.52
C ALA A 116 -5.66 -12.04 -17.09
N SER A 117 -6.80 -11.49 -16.68
CA SER A 117 -8.15 -11.85 -17.10
C SER A 117 -9.14 -10.78 -16.65
N GLY A 118 -10.36 -10.84 -17.16
CA GLY A 118 -11.52 -10.15 -16.58
C GLY A 118 -12.78 -10.99 -16.68
N PRO A 119 -13.91 -10.52 -16.11
CA PRO A 119 -15.20 -11.17 -16.30
C PRO A 119 -15.53 -11.23 -17.79
N GLU A 120 -15.92 -12.40 -18.30
CA GLU A 120 -16.27 -12.63 -19.71
C GLU A 120 -15.12 -12.43 -20.72
N ALA A 121 -13.89 -12.21 -20.27
CA ALA A 121 -12.71 -12.12 -21.13
C ALA A 121 -11.89 -13.42 -21.09
N GLN A 122 -11.27 -13.76 -22.22
CA GLN A 122 -10.31 -14.86 -22.28
C GLN A 122 -9.01 -14.42 -21.57
N PRO A 123 -8.39 -15.27 -20.74
CA PRO A 123 -7.15 -14.91 -20.07
C PRO A 123 -6.00 -14.72 -21.08
N ASP A 124 -5.09 -13.82 -20.74
CA ASP A 124 -3.85 -13.64 -21.50
C ASP A 124 -2.98 -14.90 -21.43
N ASP A 125 -2.21 -15.14 -22.50
CA ASP A 125 -1.10 -16.08 -22.47
C ASP A 125 0.13 -15.48 -21.76
N ILE A 126 1.24 -16.23 -21.74
CA ILE A 126 2.43 -15.82 -20.98
C ILE A 126 3.11 -14.57 -21.57
N ASP A 127 3.07 -14.41 -22.90
CA ASP A 127 3.72 -13.30 -23.58
C ASP A 127 2.89 -12.02 -23.39
N ALA A 128 1.57 -12.09 -23.61
CA ALA A 128 0.66 -10.97 -23.36
C ALA A 128 0.63 -10.55 -21.88
N LEU A 129 0.76 -11.52 -20.95
CA LEU A 129 0.91 -11.22 -19.52
C LEU A 129 2.20 -10.43 -19.23
N ALA A 130 3.32 -10.81 -19.85
CA ALA A 130 4.59 -10.11 -19.67
C ALA A 130 4.52 -8.67 -20.21
N ASP A 131 3.97 -8.48 -21.42
CA ASP A 131 3.77 -7.16 -22.03
C ASP A 131 2.90 -6.26 -21.14
N ARG A 132 1.82 -6.81 -20.57
CA ARG A 132 0.93 -6.09 -19.65
C ARG A 132 1.64 -5.70 -18.36
N LEU A 133 2.40 -6.62 -17.79
CA LEU A 133 3.13 -6.38 -16.56
C LEU A 133 4.18 -5.27 -16.75
N GLU A 134 4.85 -5.24 -17.90
CA GLU A 134 5.75 -4.16 -18.30
C GLU A 134 5.01 -2.83 -18.47
N ALA A 135 3.88 -2.82 -19.18
CA ALA A 135 3.08 -1.61 -19.42
C ALA A 135 2.58 -0.94 -18.13
N ILE A 136 2.33 -1.72 -17.08
CA ILE A 136 1.87 -1.25 -15.76
C ILE A 136 3.05 -0.83 -14.86
N GLY A 137 4.29 -1.00 -15.32
CA GLY A 137 5.49 -0.66 -14.56
C GLY A 137 5.81 -1.69 -13.47
N GLY A 138 5.50 -2.97 -13.72
CA GLY A 138 5.95 -4.08 -12.88
C GLY A 138 7.48 -4.16 -12.79
N PRO A 139 8.04 -4.80 -11.75
CA PRO A 139 9.48 -4.98 -11.63
C PRO A 139 10.08 -5.65 -12.87
N PRO A 140 11.21 -5.17 -13.41
CA PRO A 140 11.79 -5.73 -14.63
C PRO A 140 12.46 -7.10 -14.40
N LEU A 141 12.75 -7.46 -13.15
CA LEU A 141 13.45 -8.68 -12.76
C LEU A 141 12.77 -9.32 -11.54
N GLY A 142 13.09 -10.59 -11.27
CA GLY A 142 12.57 -11.35 -10.12
C GLY A 142 11.36 -12.22 -10.43
N TRP A 143 10.79 -12.12 -11.63
CA TRP A 143 9.67 -12.95 -12.07
C TRP A 143 10.11 -14.36 -12.46
N SER A 144 9.34 -15.35 -12.02
CA SER A 144 9.48 -16.75 -12.36
C SER A 144 8.15 -17.30 -12.85
N GLN A 145 8.17 -18.18 -13.85
CA GLN A 145 6.96 -18.85 -14.32
C GLN A 145 6.31 -19.64 -13.18
N HIS A 146 5.00 -19.47 -13.03
CA HIS A 146 4.21 -20.14 -12.00
C HIS A 146 3.20 -21.09 -12.65
N ARG A 147 2.70 -22.06 -11.87
CA ARG A 147 1.57 -22.89 -12.31
C ARG A 147 0.39 -21.98 -12.67
N SER A 148 -0.36 -22.37 -13.70
CA SER A 148 -1.53 -21.62 -14.17
C SER A 148 -2.57 -21.43 -13.06
N VAL A 149 -3.29 -20.32 -13.14
CA VAL A 149 -4.35 -19.98 -12.19
C VAL A 149 -5.68 -20.54 -12.71
N PRO A 150 -6.39 -21.39 -11.94
CA PRO A 150 -7.71 -21.87 -12.32
C PRO A 150 -8.72 -20.73 -12.22
N LEU A 151 -9.46 -20.49 -13.31
CA LEU A 151 -10.51 -19.47 -13.34
C LEU A 151 -11.89 -20.09 -13.07
N PRO A 152 -12.84 -19.33 -12.49
CA PRO A 152 -14.21 -19.79 -12.28
C PRO A 152 -14.92 -20.22 -13.57
N THR A 153 -14.49 -19.70 -14.72
CA THR A 153 -15.01 -20.04 -16.05
C THR A 153 -14.52 -21.40 -16.57
N GLY A 154 -13.64 -22.09 -15.84
CA GLY A 154 -13.02 -23.35 -16.25
C GLY A 154 -11.73 -23.19 -17.07
N HIS A 155 -11.40 -21.97 -17.50
CA HIS A 155 -10.14 -21.66 -18.17
C HIS A 155 -8.96 -21.64 -17.18
N GLN A 156 -7.75 -21.68 -17.72
CA GLN A 156 -6.49 -21.55 -16.98
C GLN A 156 -5.78 -20.29 -17.46
N ALA A 157 -5.43 -19.38 -16.56
CA ALA A 157 -4.64 -18.20 -16.89
C ALA A 157 -3.14 -18.49 -16.74
N ALA A 158 -2.33 -18.02 -17.68
CA ALA A 158 -0.88 -17.98 -17.51
C ALA A 158 -0.52 -17.14 -16.27
N ALA A 159 0.55 -17.50 -15.58
CA ALA A 159 0.91 -16.86 -14.32
C ALA A 159 2.43 -16.70 -14.17
N LEU A 160 2.81 -15.56 -13.60
CA LEU A 160 4.17 -15.25 -13.15
C LEU A 160 4.15 -15.02 -11.65
N SER A 161 5.25 -15.33 -10.97
CA SER A 161 5.39 -15.14 -9.52
C SER A 161 6.65 -14.37 -9.20
N ILE A 162 6.58 -13.53 -8.17
CA ILE A 162 7.70 -12.78 -7.62
C ILE A 162 7.67 -12.87 -6.09
N PRO A 163 8.82 -13.00 -5.40
CA PRO A 163 8.87 -12.87 -3.96
C PRO A 163 8.35 -11.50 -3.53
N VAL A 164 7.54 -11.44 -2.47
CA VAL A 164 6.96 -10.17 -2.02
C VAL A 164 8.03 -9.11 -1.69
N ALA A 165 9.21 -9.54 -1.26
CA ALA A 165 10.35 -8.67 -1.00
C ALA A 165 10.84 -7.94 -2.28
N ASP A 166 10.83 -8.62 -3.42
CA ASP A 166 11.31 -8.09 -4.69
C ASP A 166 10.21 -7.25 -5.39
N GLY A 167 8.93 -7.58 -5.13
CA GLY A 167 7.77 -6.85 -5.64
C GLY A 167 7.28 -5.69 -4.76
N LEU A 168 7.87 -5.47 -3.59
CA LEU A 168 7.31 -4.57 -2.57
C LEU A 168 7.19 -3.11 -3.05
N GLY A 169 8.24 -2.58 -3.68
CA GLY A 169 8.23 -1.19 -4.16
C GLY A 169 7.12 -0.93 -5.18
N TRP A 170 6.89 -1.89 -6.07
CA TRP A 170 5.79 -1.85 -7.04
C TRP A 170 4.42 -1.92 -6.35
N LEU A 171 4.22 -2.85 -5.41
CA LEU A 171 2.97 -2.95 -4.66
C LEU A 171 2.65 -1.66 -3.87
N VAL A 172 3.65 -1.03 -3.27
CA VAL A 172 3.48 0.25 -2.56
C VAL A 172 3.07 1.36 -3.54
N ALA A 173 3.68 1.42 -4.73
CA ALA A 173 3.31 2.40 -5.76
C ALA A 173 1.85 2.20 -6.23
N VAL A 174 1.46 0.96 -6.54
CA VAL A 174 0.06 0.63 -6.91
C VAL A 174 -0.91 0.94 -5.77
N GLY A 175 -0.51 0.60 -4.54
CA GLY A 175 -1.22 0.95 -3.31
C GLY A 175 -1.40 2.46 -3.17
N GLY A 176 -0.40 3.27 -3.53
CA GLY A 176 -0.45 4.73 -3.52
C GLY A 176 -1.33 5.33 -4.62
N GLY A 177 -1.78 4.51 -5.58
CA GLY A 177 -2.63 4.94 -6.69
C GLY A 177 -1.87 5.22 -7.99
N LEU A 178 -0.57 4.95 -8.06
CA LEU A 178 0.21 5.01 -9.30
C LEU A 178 -0.11 3.79 -10.18
N GLY A 179 -0.13 3.98 -11.51
CA GLY A 179 -0.24 2.88 -12.48
C GLY A 179 -1.54 2.07 -12.42
N ARG A 180 -2.69 2.69 -12.11
CA ARG A 180 -3.98 1.99 -11.95
C ARG A 180 -4.65 1.54 -13.25
N GLU A 181 -4.26 2.10 -14.38
CA GLU A 181 -4.84 1.74 -15.68
C GLU A 181 -4.45 0.29 -16.04
N GLY A 182 -5.43 -0.55 -16.34
CA GLY A 182 -5.21 -1.98 -16.63
C GLY A 182 -4.91 -2.87 -15.42
N VAL A 183 -4.93 -2.32 -14.19
CA VAL A 183 -4.73 -3.07 -12.93
C VAL A 183 -6.08 -3.47 -12.33
N GLY A 184 -6.21 -4.75 -11.99
CA GLY A 184 -7.39 -5.32 -11.36
C GLY A 184 -7.47 -5.07 -9.85
N ALA A 185 -8.67 -5.23 -9.29
CA ALA A 185 -8.95 -4.95 -7.88
C ALA A 185 -8.03 -5.72 -6.90
N SER A 186 -7.60 -6.92 -7.27
CA SER A 186 -6.74 -7.77 -6.44
C SER A 186 -5.30 -7.25 -6.26
N VAL A 187 -4.68 -6.71 -7.31
CA VAL A 187 -3.35 -6.09 -7.22
C VAL A 187 -3.44 -4.80 -6.39
N VAL A 188 -4.50 -4.00 -6.60
CA VAL A 188 -4.75 -2.80 -5.79
C VAL A 188 -4.90 -3.17 -4.32
N TRP A 189 -5.69 -4.20 -4.01
CA TRP A 189 -5.87 -4.68 -2.65
C TRP A 189 -4.54 -5.14 -2.01
N LEU A 190 -3.71 -5.91 -2.73
CA LEU A 190 -2.37 -6.31 -2.25
C LEU A 190 -1.48 -5.10 -1.98
N GLY A 191 -1.50 -4.09 -2.86
CA GLY A 191 -0.79 -2.84 -2.65
C GLY A 191 -1.23 -2.10 -1.38
N ARG A 192 -2.53 -2.16 -1.03
CA ARG A 192 -3.06 -1.59 0.22
C ARG A 192 -2.60 -2.35 1.45
N VAL A 193 -2.55 -3.68 1.40
CA VAL A 193 -1.96 -4.48 2.50
C VAL A 193 -0.48 -4.16 2.67
N ALA A 194 0.26 -4.00 1.56
CA ALA A 194 1.67 -3.61 1.59
C ALA A 194 1.87 -2.22 2.23
N LEU A 195 1.06 -1.21 1.85
CA LEU A 195 1.08 0.11 2.49
C LEU A 195 0.77 0.05 3.98
N ALA A 196 -0.22 -0.75 4.39
CA ALA A 196 -0.55 -0.93 5.80
C ALA A 196 0.64 -1.54 6.57
N ALA A 197 1.34 -2.51 6.00
CA ALA A 197 2.56 -3.07 6.58
C ALA A 197 3.68 -2.02 6.69
N VAL A 198 3.94 -1.24 5.63
CA VAL A 198 4.96 -0.19 5.63
C VAL A 198 4.67 0.85 6.72
N ARG A 199 3.43 1.32 6.84
CA ARG A 199 3.01 2.24 7.90
C ARG A 199 3.28 1.66 9.29
N ARG A 200 2.96 0.38 9.52
CA ARG A 200 3.26 -0.28 10.79
C ARG A 200 4.76 -0.38 11.08
N VAL A 201 5.58 -0.66 10.06
CA VAL A 201 7.04 -0.67 10.24
C VAL A 201 7.57 0.74 10.56
N ALA A 202 7.08 1.77 9.87
CA ALA A 202 7.47 3.16 10.09
C ALA A 202 7.10 3.64 11.50
N GLU A 203 5.96 3.20 12.04
CA GLU A 203 5.53 3.45 13.43
C GLU A 203 6.34 2.65 14.48
N GLY A 204 7.30 1.81 14.06
CA GLY A 204 8.05 0.91 14.95
C GLY A 204 7.23 -0.27 15.48
N GLY A 205 6.04 -0.51 14.93
CA GLY A 205 5.12 -1.57 15.30
C GLY A 205 5.52 -2.95 14.76
N VAL A 206 6.71 -3.43 15.14
CA VAL A 206 7.25 -4.73 14.68
C VAL A 206 7.81 -5.51 15.86
N VAL A 207 7.50 -6.81 15.92
CA VAL A 207 8.01 -7.72 16.95
C VAL A 207 8.76 -8.91 16.33
N PRO A 208 9.96 -9.25 16.83
CA PRO A 208 10.64 -10.48 16.46
C PRO A 208 10.00 -11.65 17.21
N THR A 209 9.69 -12.71 16.46
CA THR A 209 9.21 -13.98 17.02
C THR A 209 10.15 -15.10 16.62
N LEU A 210 10.42 -16.03 17.54
CA LEU A 210 11.27 -17.17 17.28
C LEU A 210 10.43 -18.32 16.71
N HIS A 211 10.81 -18.80 15.53
CA HIS A 211 10.22 -19.98 14.91
C HIS A 211 11.19 -21.15 15.03
N ALA A 212 10.68 -22.31 15.45
CA ALA A 212 11.48 -23.53 15.61
C ALA A 212 10.97 -24.62 14.67
N GLY A 213 11.80 -24.99 13.69
CA GLY A 213 11.60 -26.15 12.83
C GLY A 213 12.37 -27.35 13.39
N ARG A 214 11.75 -28.53 13.42
CA ARG A 214 12.48 -29.76 13.77
C ARG A 214 13.18 -30.29 12.51
N ARG A 215 14.49 -30.49 12.59
CA ARG A 215 15.26 -31.10 11.50
C ARG A 215 14.83 -32.56 11.33
N SER A 216 14.97 -33.10 10.12
CA SER A 216 14.57 -34.47 9.76
C SER A 216 15.23 -35.56 10.61
N ASP A 217 16.37 -35.27 11.23
CA ASP A 217 17.09 -36.17 12.15
C ASP A 217 16.53 -36.20 13.59
N GLY A 218 15.59 -35.29 13.91
CA GLY A 218 14.92 -35.19 15.20
C GLY A 218 15.79 -34.73 16.37
N ARG A 219 17.09 -34.49 16.16
CA ARG A 219 18.10 -34.19 17.20
C ARG A 219 18.43 -32.70 17.30
N ALA A 220 18.19 -31.94 16.23
CA ALA A 220 18.42 -30.51 16.19
C ALA A 220 17.13 -29.73 15.88
N LEU A 221 17.05 -28.51 16.42
CA LEU A 221 16.05 -27.52 16.07
C LEU A 221 16.73 -26.47 15.18
N ASP A 222 16.13 -26.22 14.02
CA ASP A 222 16.47 -25.07 13.20
C ASP A 222 15.64 -23.89 13.72
N LEU A 223 16.32 -22.90 14.29
CA LEU A 223 15.70 -21.69 14.83
C LEU A 223 15.83 -20.55 13.82
N SER A 224 14.73 -19.86 13.54
CA SER A 224 14.73 -18.68 12.69
C SER A 224 13.91 -17.56 13.33
N VAL A 225 14.33 -16.31 13.10
CA VAL A 225 13.57 -15.13 13.53
C VAL A 225 12.56 -14.78 12.44
N ARG A 226 11.29 -14.62 12.82
CA ARG A 226 10.24 -14.07 11.99
C ARG A 226 9.76 -12.75 12.57
N TRP A 227 9.86 -11.70 11.77
CA TRP A 227 9.35 -10.37 12.13
C TRP A 227 7.87 -10.29 11.79
N LEU A 228 7.04 -9.91 12.75
CA LEU A 228 5.60 -9.78 12.61
C LEU A 228 5.17 -8.37 13.03
N PRO A 229 4.04 -7.86 12.51
CA PRO A 229 3.49 -6.60 13.00
C PRO A 229 3.14 -6.74 14.49
N ALA A 230 3.56 -5.76 15.31
CA ALA A 230 3.08 -5.59 16.67
C ALA A 230 1.59 -5.25 16.63
N LEU A 231 0.79 -5.82 17.56
CA LEU A 231 -0.66 -5.59 17.76
C LEU A 231 -1.32 -4.78 16.63
N VAL A 232 -1.69 -5.46 15.55
CA VAL A 232 -2.44 -4.79 14.49
C VAL A 232 -3.80 -4.42 15.07
N ASP A 233 -4.19 -3.15 14.92
CA ASP A 233 -5.57 -2.76 15.15
C ASP A 233 -6.49 -3.70 14.36
N ASP A 234 -7.25 -4.53 15.08
CA ASP A 234 -8.10 -5.55 14.48
C ASP A 234 -9.09 -4.91 13.50
N ALA A 235 -9.45 -3.64 13.66
CA ALA A 235 -10.32 -2.92 12.73
C ALA A 235 -9.68 -2.75 11.33
N VAL A 236 -8.36 -2.59 11.22
CA VAL A 236 -7.68 -2.49 9.91
C VAL A 236 -7.68 -3.84 9.20
N VAL A 237 -7.35 -4.92 9.91
CA VAL A 237 -7.36 -6.28 9.36
C VAL A 237 -8.76 -6.67 8.92
N GLN A 238 -9.77 -6.41 9.75
CA GLN A 238 -11.16 -6.72 9.43
C GLN A 238 -11.64 -5.96 8.18
N ARG A 239 -11.30 -4.68 8.05
CA ARG A 239 -11.61 -3.88 6.87
C ARG A 239 -10.97 -4.45 5.61
N LEU A 240 -9.67 -4.75 5.65
CA LEU A 240 -8.96 -5.34 4.51
C LEU A 240 -9.51 -6.72 4.14
N ALA A 241 -9.77 -7.57 5.13
CA ALA A 241 -10.33 -8.91 4.93
C ALA A 241 -11.74 -8.87 4.31
N THR A 242 -12.59 -7.95 4.78
CA THR A 242 -13.95 -7.74 4.22
C THR A 242 -13.91 -7.29 2.76
N ALA A 243 -12.88 -6.54 2.38
CA ALA A 243 -12.68 -6.03 1.04
C ALA A 243 -11.91 -6.97 0.10
N MET A 244 -11.50 -8.15 0.57
CA MET A 244 -10.60 -9.03 -0.18
C MET A 244 -11.25 -9.52 -1.49
N PRO A 245 -10.62 -9.24 -2.66
CA PRO A 245 -11.10 -9.79 -3.93
C PRO A 245 -10.88 -11.29 -4.01
N GLY A 246 -11.84 -12.00 -4.61
CA GLY A 246 -11.75 -13.45 -4.88
C GLY A 246 -10.44 -13.92 -5.55
N PRO A 247 -9.85 -13.18 -6.52
CA PRO A 247 -8.55 -13.53 -7.08
C PRO A 247 -7.42 -13.76 -6.06
N ILE A 248 -7.45 -13.13 -4.89
CA ILE A 248 -6.40 -13.29 -3.87
C ILE A 248 -6.25 -14.75 -3.44
N THR A 249 -7.36 -15.47 -3.33
CA THR A 249 -7.45 -16.85 -2.85
C THR A 249 -7.61 -17.85 -4.00
N ALA A 250 -7.18 -17.52 -5.22
CA ALA A 250 -7.39 -18.39 -6.39
C ALA A 250 -6.75 -19.80 -6.27
N PHE A 251 -5.78 -19.99 -5.37
CA PHE A 251 -5.12 -21.28 -5.14
C PHE A 251 -5.72 -22.13 -4.02
N GLY A 252 -6.76 -21.66 -3.32
CA GLY A 252 -7.42 -22.42 -2.28
C GLY A 252 -8.39 -21.60 -1.44
N ASN A 253 -9.35 -22.27 -0.84
CA ASN A 253 -10.28 -21.63 0.10
C ASN A 253 -9.55 -21.38 1.43
N ALA A 254 -9.26 -20.12 1.71
CA ALA A 254 -8.65 -19.70 2.96
C ALA A 254 -9.50 -18.59 3.59
N ASP A 255 -9.49 -18.55 4.92
CA ASP A 255 -10.17 -17.51 5.68
C ASP A 255 -9.58 -16.13 5.35
N PRO A 256 -10.38 -15.13 4.92
CA PRO A 256 -9.88 -13.83 4.50
C PRO A 256 -9.07 -13.10 5.60
N ILE A 257 -9.43 -13.26 6.87
CA ILE A 257 -8.67 -12.66 7.98
C ILE A 257 -7.30 -13.33 8.09
N ALA A 258 -7.24 -14.66 8.03
CA ALA A 258 -6.00 -15.41 8.07
C ALA A 258 -5.07 -15.01 6.90
N VAL A 259 -5.59 -14.93 5.67
CA VAL A 259 -4.80 -14.53 4.49
C VAL A 259 -4.31 -13.09 4.61
N THR A 260 -5.15 -12.16 5.06
CA THR A 260 -4.75 -10.76 5.28
C THR A 260 -3.60 -10.67 6.29
N ARG A 261 -3.70 -11.39 7.41
CA ARG A 261 -2.65 -11.44 8.44
C ARG A 261 -1.37 -12.10 7.93
N GLU A 262 -1.49 -13.15 7.13
CA GLU A 262 -0.35 -13.84 6.51
C GLU A 262 0.43 -12.89 5.58
N ILE A 263 -0.29 -12.19 4.69
CA ILE A 263 0.31 -11.23 3.75
C ILE A 263 0.97 -10.09 4.52
N LEU A 264 0.26 -9.49 5.47
CA LEU A 264 0.77 -8.42 6.31
C LEU A 264 2.06 -8.86 7.04
N GLY A 265 2.05 -10.04 7.65
CA GLY A 265 3.22 -10.61 8.32
C GLY A 265 4.39 -10.89 7.37
N SER A 266 4.09 -11.33 6.13
CA SER A 266 5.10 -11.60 5.11
C SER A 266 5.74 -10.31 4.59
N VAL A 267 4.97 -9.24 4.41
CA VAL A 267 5.49 -7.93 4.02
C VAL A 267 6.34 -7.32 5.12
N VAL A 268 5.86 -7.32 6.38
CA VAL A 268 6.66 -6.85 7.53
C VAL A 268 7.97 -7.63 7.65
N HIS A 269 7.92 -8.94 7.49
CA HIS A 269 9.12 -9.77 7.50
C HIS A 269 10.09 -9.41 6.37
N ALA A 270 9.59 -9.19 5.16
CA ALA A 270 10.39 -8.78 4.02
C ALA A 270 11.10 -7.45 4.28
N ILE A 271 10.37 -6.44 4.79
CA ILE A 271 10.94 -5.11 5.10
C ILE A 271 12.05 -5.24 6.15
N ALA A 272 11.78 -5.92 7.26
CA ALA A 272 12.75 -6.07 8.35
C ALA A 272 14.01 -6.82 7.89
N THR A 273 13.85 -7.86 7.06
CA THR A 273 14.98 -8.65 6.53
C THR A 273 15.80 -7.87 5.53
N GLN A 274 15.15 -7.11 4.63
CA GLN A 274 15.84 -6.22 3.69
C GLN A 274 16.55 -5.06 4.39
N ALA A 275 15.98 -4.52 5.46
CA ALA A 275 16.64 -3.51 6.27
C ALA A 275 17.88 -4.09 6.96
N ALA A 276 17.75 -5.28 7.55
CA ALA A 276 18.86 -5.97 8.22
C ALA A 276 20.00 -6.33 7.25
N SER A 277 19.70 -6.73 6.01
CA SER A 277 20.72 -7.08 5.01
C SER A 277 21.55 -5.89 4.52
N ARG A 278 21.08 -4.65 4.78
CA ARG A 278 21.81 -3.42 4.46
C ARG A 278 22.72 -2.95 5.60
N LEU A 279 22.64 -3.57 6.78
CA LEU A 279 23.51 -3.23 7.89
C LEU A 279 24.89 -3.87 7.69
N GLU A 280 25.94 -3.04 7.73
CA GLU A 280 27.31 -3.55 7.80
C GLU A 280 27.57 -4.09 9.20
N MET A 281 27.70 -5.41 9.31
CA MET A 281 28.05 -6.06 10.56
C MET A 281 29.58 -6.21 10.64
N PRO A 282 30.20 -5.91 11.79
CA PRO A 282 31.61 -6.21 11.99
C PRO A 282 31.84 -7.72 11.82
N ALA A 283 33.00 -8.09 11.29
CA ALA A 283 33.37 -9.50 11.11
C ALA A 283 33.21 -10.25 12.45
N PRO A 284 32.63 -11.47 12.43
CA PRO A 284 32.48 -12.26 13.64
C PRO A 284 33.87 -12.50 14.29
N PRO A 285 33.94 -12.49 15.64
CA PRO A 285 35.19 -12.66 16.37
C PRO A 285 35.83 -14.04 16.18
#